data_AF-A0A2V5UDW2-F1
#
_entry.id   AF-A0A2V5UDW2-F1
#
_cell.length_a   1.000
_cell.length_b   1.000
_cell.length_c   1.000
_cell.angle_alpha   90.00
_cell.angle_beta   90.00
_cell.angle_gamma   90.00
#
_symmetry.space_group_name_H-M   'P 1'
#
loop_
_entity.id
_entity.type
_entity.pdbx_description
1 polymer ?
#
loop_
_entity_poly.entity_id
_entity_poly.type
_entity_poly.pdbx_seq_one_letter_code
_entity_poly.pdbx_strand_id
1 'polypeptide(L)' 'MTYERFDDLPVWQEAMRLAHGVYDLTENPRFKISFSLRDQIQRSSMSVSDSIAEGFERGTTSELLAFIYIARGSAGETR' A
#
# COMPACT_ATOMS: atom_id res chain seq x y z
N MET A 1 3.95 -4.57 21.99
CA MET A 1 5.08 -3.99 21.24
C MET A 1 4.68 -2.59 20.82
N THR A 2 5.54 -1.62 21.07
CA THR A 2 5.39 -0.25 20.55
C THR A 2 6.35 -0.14 19.37
N TYR A 3 5.85 0.30 18.23
CA TYR A 3 6.68 0.59 17.06
C TYR A 3 7.08 2.07 17.13
N GLU A 4 8.33 2.39 16.78
CA GLU A 4 8.82 3.78 16.83
C GLU A 4 8.73 4.45 15.47
N ARG A 5 8.81 3.66 14.39
CA ARG A 5 8.70 4.13 13.02
C ARG A 5 7.65 3.33 12.25
N PHE A 6 7.08 3.94 11.22
CA PHE A 6 6.09 3.26 10.38
C PHE A 6 6.67 2.04 9.67
N ASP A 7 7.97 2.05 9.33
CA ASP A 7 8.63 0.95 8.64
C ASP A 7 9.02 -0.22 9.56
N ASP A 8 8.89 -0.05 10.89
CA ASP A 8 8.92 -1.16 11.84
C ASP A 8 7.62 -2.00 11.80
N LEU A 9 6.53 -1.45 11.24
CA LEU A 9 5.24 -2.13 11.19
C LEU A 9 5.30 -3.31 10.21
N PRO A 10 5.02 -4.56 10.66
CA PRO A 10 4.98 -5.70 9.75
C PRO A 10 3.97 -5.52 8.62
N VAL A 11 2.82 -4.88 8.91
CA VAL A 11 1.78 -4.61 7.90
C VAL A 11 2.25 -3.62 6.83
N TRP A 12 3.08 -2.64 7.17
CA TRP A 12 3.67 -1.73 6.20
C TRP A 12 4.67 -2.48 5.30
N GLN A 13 5.48 -3.36 5.88
CA GLN A 13 6.44 -4.17 5.13
C GLN A 13 5.74 -5.12 4.15
N GLU A 14 4.63 -5.75 4.55
CA GLU A 14 3.81 -6.57 3.63
C GLU A 14 3.19 -5.72 2.52
N ALA A 15 2.71 -4.51 2.83
CA ALA A 15 2.15 -3.59 1.85
C ALA A 15 3.21 -3.16 0.81
N MET A 16 4.44 -2.89 1.25
CA MET A 16 5.56 -2.62 0.33
C MET A 16 5.90 -3.83 -0.55
N ARG A 17 5.89 -5.05 0.00
CA ARG A 17 6.11 -6.28 -0.80
C ARG A 17 5.01 -6.48 -1.83
N LEU A 18 3.75 -6.19 -1.48
CA LEU A 18 2.63 -6.19 -2.42
C LEU A 18 2.88 -5.19 -3.56
N ALA A 19 3.22 -3.94 -3.24
CA ALA A 19 3.52 -2.91 -4.24
C ALA A 19 4.66 -3.36 -5.16
N HIS A 20 5.80 -3.79 -4.62
CA HIS A 20 6.91 -4.30 -5.44
C HIS A 20 6.49 -5.45 -6.37
N GLY A 21 5.73 -6.43 -5.86
CA GLY A 21 5.24 -7.53 -6.70
C GLY A 21 4.32 -7.08 -7.83
N VAL A 22 3.51 -6.04 -7.61
CA VAL A 22 2.67 -5.41 -8.64
C VAL A 22 3.54 -4.69 -9.68
N TYR A 23 4.55 -3.92 -9.25
CA TYR A 23 5.48 -3.25 -10.18
C TYR A 23 6.26 -4.29 -11.01
N ASP A 24 6.84 -5.31 -10.39
CA ASP A 24 7.55 -6.40 -11.08
C ASP A 24 6.67 -7.07 -12.14
N LEU A 25 5.40 -7.35 -11.82
CA LEU A 25 4.45 -7.93 -12.75
C LEU A 25 4.12 -6.97 -13.90
N THR A 26 3.83 -5.72 -13.59
CA THR A 26 3.32 -4.73 -14.56
C THR A 26 4.39 -4.15 -15.47
N GLU A 27 5.65 -4.12 -15.02
CA GLU A 27 6.81 -3.71 -15.80
C GLU A 27 7.39 -4.84 -16.66
N ASN A 28 7.03 -6.10 -16.37
CA ASN A 28 7.45 -7.23 -17.17
C ASN A 28 7.00 -7.07 -18.65
N PRO A 29 7.93 -7.03 -19.61
CA PRO A 29 7.59 -6.75 -21.01
C PRO A 29 6.72 -7.85 -21.65
N ARG A 30 6.68 -9.05 -21.06
CA ARG A 30 5.82 -10.17 -21.49
C ARG A 30 4.40 -10.07 -20.93
N PHE A 31 4.19 -9.30 -19.87
CA PHE A 31 2.87 -9.05 -19.31
C PHE A 31 2.25 -7.83 -19.98
N LYS A 32 1.27 -8.06 -20.87
CA LYS A 32 0.60 -7.01 -21.62
C LYS A 32 -0.76 -6.70 -20.98
N ILE A 33 -0.90 -5.48 -20.47
CA ILE A 33 -2.16 -4.92 -19.98
C ILE A 33 -2.34 -3.50 -20.52
N SER A 34 -3.56 -2.96 -20.46
CA SER A 34 -3.78 -1.56 -20.84
C SER A 34 -3.02 -0.64 -19.89
N PHE A 35 -2.61 0.53 -20.39
CA PHE A 35 -1.99 1.56 -19.57
C PHE A 35 -2.87 1.96 -18.38
N SER A 36 -4.19 2.08 -18.59
CA SER A 36 -5.14 2.43 -17.52
C SER A 36 -5.18 1.42 -16.38
N LEU A 37 -5.19 0.11 -16.69
CA LEU A 37 -5.19 -0.93 -15.68
C LEU A 37 -3.84 -1.01 -14.97
N ARG A 38 -2.75 -0.79 -15.70
CA ARG A 38 -1.39 -0.71 -15.13
C ARG A 38 -1.31 0.42 -14.09
N ASP A 39 -1.68 1.63 -14.49
CA ASP A 39 -1.66 2.80 -13.61
C ASP A 39 -2.55 2.57 -12.38
N GLN A 40 -3.76 2.04 -12.58
CA GLN A 40 -4.69 1.79 -11.49
C GLN A 40 -4.14 0.81 -10.46
N ILE A 41 -3.63 -0.36 -10.88
CA ILE A 41 -3.15 -1.39 -9.95
C ILE A 41 -1.82 -0.99 -9.27
N GLN A 42 -0.93 -0.27 -9.97
CA GLN A 42 0.29 0.26 -9.38
C GLN A 42 -0.03 1.30 -8.29
N ARG A 43 -0.99 2.20 -8.56
CA ARG A 43 -1.39 3.22 -7.60
C ARG A 43 -2.16 2.66 -6.42
N SER A 44 -3.11 1.75 -6.64
CA SER A 44 -3.89 1.16 -5.55
C SER A 44 -3.00 0.32 -4.63
N SER A 45 -2.05 -0.45 -5.18
CA SER A 45 -1.10 -1.23 -4.37
C SER A 45 -0.16 -0.34 -3.55
N MET A 46 0.37 0.73 -4.15
CA MET A 46 1.26 1.67 -3.47
C MET A 46 0.54 2.45 -2.35
N SER A 47 -0.71 2.83 -2.59
CA SER A 47 -1.55 3.56 -1.64
C SER A 47 -1.77 2.81 -0.31
N VAL A 48 -1.60 1.48 -0.28
CA VAL A 48 -1.73 0.68 0.96
C VAL A 48 -0.66 1.09 1.97
N SER A 49 0.63 1.06 1.60
CA SER A 49 1.72 1.43 2.49
C SER A 49 1.79 2.93 2.74
N ASP A 50 1.44 3.75 1.75
CA ASP A 50 1.38 5.22 1.92
C ASP A 50 0.37 5.59 3.00
N SER A 51 -0.82 4.99 2.97
CA SER A 51 -1.86 5.23 3.97
C SER A 51 -1.42 4.74 5.35
N ILE A 52 -0.75 3.58 5.44
CA ILE A 52 -0.24 3.06 6.72
C ILE A 52 0.80 4.03 7.32
N ALA A 53 1.75 4.50 6.50
CA ALA A 53 2.77 5.45 6.93
C ALA A 53 2.13 6.78 7.35
N GLU A 54 1.22 7.32 6.53
CA GLU A 54 0.53 8.57 6.86
C GLU A 54 -0.25 8.46 8.17
N GLY A 55 -1.02 7.38 8.36
CA GLY A 55 -1.76 7.14 9.60
C GLY A 55 -0.87 7.05 10.83
N PHE A 56 0.31 6.43 10.71
CA PHE A 56 1.28 6.31 11.79
C PHE A 56 1.83 7.68 12.23
N GLU A 57 2.12 8.57 11.28
CA GLU A 57 2.69 9.90 11.53
C GLU A 57 1.69 10.92 12.12
N ARG A 58 0.38 10.63 12.13
CA ARG A 58 -0.67 11.56 12.62
C ARG A 58 -0.74 11.69 14.14
N GLY A 59 -0.13 10.78 14.90
CA GLY A 59 0.06 10.93 16.35
C GLY A 59 -1.15 10.63 17.23
N THR A 60 -2.31 10.27 16.66
CA THR A 60 -3.47 9.80 17.43
C THR A 60 -3.99 8.45 16.95
N THR A 61 -4.53 7.64 17.87
CA THR A 61 -5.12 6.33 17.53
C THR A 61 -6.29 6.45 16.56
N SER A 62 -7.12 7.49 16.71
CA SER A 62 -8.30 7.70 15.84
C SER A 62 -7.90 7.99 14.40
N GLU A 63 -6.87 8.81 14.19
CA GLU A 63 -6.34 9.10 12.84
C GLU A 63 -5.65 7.86 12.25
N LEU A 64 -4.83 7.17 13.04
CA LEU A 64 -4.23 5.90 12.60
C LEU A 64 -5.30 4.93 12.10
N LEU A 65 -6.38 4.72 12.86
CA LEU A 65 -7.47 3.83 12.45
C LEU A 65 -8.16 4.29 11.16
N ALA A 66 -8.40 5.59 10.99
CA ALA A 66 -8.98 6.13 9.76
C ALA A 66 -8.14 5.79 8.53
N PHE A 67 -6.83 5.96 8.62
CA PHE A 67 -5.88 5.63 7.55
C PHE A 67 -5.73 4.13 7.31
N ILE A 68 -5.84 3.29 8.33
CA ILE A 68 -5.87 1.84 8.17
C ILE A 68 -7.12 1.40 7.39
N TYR A 69 -8.27 2.06 7.56
CA TYR A 69 -9.45 1.79 6.73
C TYR A 69 -9.25 2.19 5.26
N ILE A 70 -8.55 3.29 4.99
CA ILE A 70 -8.17 3.70 3.64
C ILE A 70 -7.24 2.65 3.02
N ALA A 71 -6.18 2.25 3.74
CA ALA A 71 -5.25 1.20 3.31
C ALA A 71 -5.98 -0.11 2.96
N ARG A 72 -6.98 -0.49 3.78
CA ARG A 72 -7.83 -1.66 3.51
C ARG A 72 -8.67 -1.52 2.24
N GLY A 73 -9.17 -0.31 1.96
CA GLY A 73 -9.88 0.00 0.71
C GLY A 73 -8.97 -0.19 -0.51
N SER A 74 -7.77 0.40 -0.47
CA SER A 74 -6.77 0.28 -1.55
C SER A 74 -6.30 -1.16 -1.75
N ALA A 75 -6.12 -1.93 -0.68
CA ALA A 75 -5.82 -3.36 -0.77
C ALA A 75 -6.97 -4.15 -1.43
N GLY A 76 -8.22 -3.77 -1.17
CA GLY A 76 -9.40 -4.32 -1.82
C GLY A 76 -9.47 -4.00 -3.32
N GLU A 77 -8.99 -2.82 -3.74
CA GLU A 77 -8.88 -2.43 -5.15
C GLU A 77 -7.72 -3.12 -5.88
N THR A 78 -6.66 -3.51 -5.14
CA THR A 78 -5.49 -4.22 -5.71
C THR A 78 -5.79 -5.69 -6.03
N ARG A 79 -6.70 -6.33 -5.28
CA ARG A 79 -7.02 -7.77 -5.34
C ARG A 79 -7.88 -8.15 -6.55
#